data_AF-A0A7X8E110-F1
#
_entry.id   AF-A0A7X8E110-F1
#
_cell.length_a   1.000
_cell.length_b   1.000
_cell.length_c   1.000
_cell.angle_alpha   90.00
_cell.angle_beta   90.00
_cell.angle_gamma   90.00
#
_symmetry.space_group_name_H-M   'P 1'
#
loop_
_entity.id
_entity.type
_entity.pdbx_description
1 polymer ?
#
loop_
_entity_poly.entity_id
_entity_poly.type
_entity_poly.pdbx_seq_one_letter_code
_entity_poly.pdbx_strand_id
1 'polypeptide(L)'
;FGAHAQHYLKQLSPLSGELKKFACYFTRSALNLAFPAALCHQDLNVSNLMGTRPWLIDWEYAALSDVAFELAVLADSLGLEEAQARALVVNYQEAGGEMSWSRFQGRRPWVYWLTALWAALQYAERTQSSYLTLQETALAQLERSLLTL
;
A
#
# COMPACT_ATOMS: atom_id res chain seq x y z
N PHE A 1 -6.77 -5.14 -1.04
CA PHE A 1 -6.26 -4.45 0.19
C PHE A 1 -7.09 -4.66 1.46
N GLY A 2 -8.38 -4.29 1.54
CA GLY A 2 -9.15 -4.36 2.81
C GLY A 2 -9.25 -5.77 3.41
N ALA A 3 -9.46 -6.79 2.58
CA ALA A 3 -9.44 -8.19 3.00
C ALA A 3 -8.06 -8.64 3.51
N HIS A 4 -6.97 -8.19 2.89
CA HIS A 4 -5.60 -8.48 3.34
C HIS A 4 -5.33 -7.87 4.72
N ALA A 5 -5.73 -6.62 4.94
CA ALA A 5 -5.62 -5.99 6.25
C ALA A 5 -6.41 -6.78 7.31
N GLN A 6 -7.65 -7.19 7.02
CA GLN A 6 -8.44 -8.00 7.93
C GLN A 6 -7.79 -9.36 8.24
N HIS A 7 -7.14 -9.98 7.26
CA HIS A 7 -6.41 -11.23 7.44
C HIS A 7 -5.25 -11.07 8.44
N TYR A 8 -4.43 -10.02 8.30
CA TYR A 8 -3.36 -9.74 9.27
C TYR A 8 -3.90 -9.37 10.65
N LEU A 9 -4.94 -8.53 10.73
CA LEU A 9 -5.52 -8.08 12.00
C LEU A 9 -6.07 -9.25 12.83
N LYS A 10 -6.62 -10.29 12.18
CA LYS A 10 -7.08 -11.51 12.87
C LYS A 10 -5.93 -12.29 13.49
N GLN A 11 -4.80 -12.40 12.79
CA GLN A 11 -3.62 -13.15 13.26
C GLN A 11 -2.86 -12.40 14.35
N LEU A 12 -2.85 -11.07 14.28
CA LEU A 12 -2.20 -10.20 15.27
C LEU A 12 -3.08 -9.91 16.50
N SER A 13 -4.18 -10.64 16.68
CA SER A 13 -5.08 -10.43 17.82
C SER A 13 -4.53 -11.12 19.09
N PRO A 14 -4.42 -10.42 20.24
CA PRO A 14 -4.80 -9.03 20.45
C PRO A 14 -3.77 -8.03 19.90
N LEU A 15 -4.27 -7.00 19.20
CA LEU A 15 -3.40 -5.96 18.63
C LEU A 15 -2.68 -5.16 19.71
N SER A 16 -1.43 -4.76 19.42
CA SER A 16 -0.69 -3.78 20.22
C SER A 16 -1.43 -2.44 20.27
N GLY A 17 -1.17 -1.63 21.31
CA GLY A 17 -1.81 -0.32 21.47
C GLY A 17 -1.57 0.61 20.27
N GLU A 18 -0.38 0.56 19.69
CA GLU A 18 0.00 1.34 18.52
C GLU A 18 -0.76 0.94 17.25
N LEU A 19 -0.84 -0.36 16.95
CA LEU A 19 -1.60 -0.85 15.79
C LEU A 19 -3.10 -0.55 15.94
N LYS A 20 -3.64 -0.62 17.17
CA LYS A 20 -5.03 -0.22 17.44
C LYS A 20 -5.30 1.25 17.12
N LYS A 21 -4.35 2.17 17.41
CA LYS A 21 -4.46 3.60 17.10
C LYS A 21 -4.66 3.83 15.61
N PHE A 22 -3.92 3.13 14.76
CA PHE A 22 -3.99 3.33 13.31
C PHE A 22 -5.16 2.61 12.65
N ALA A 23 -5.56 1.44 13.14
CA ALA A 23 -6.64 0.65 12.55
C ALA A 23 -7.96 1.44 12.36
N CYS A 24 -8.26 2.39 13.26
CA CYS A 24 -9.48 3.19 13.18
C CYS A 24 -9.50 4.20 12.02
N TYR A 25 -8.33 4.58 11.47
CA TYR A 25 -8.27 5.53 10.35
C TYR A 25 -8.81 4.91 9.05
N PHE A 26 -8.69 3.60 8.89
CA PHE A 26 -9.01 2.88 7.66
C PHE A 26 -10.51 2.69 7.39
N THR A 27 -11.37 3.24 8.25
CA THR A 27 -12.81 3.41 8.02
C THR A 27 -13.16 4.76 7.38
N ARG A 28 -12.21 5.70 7.29
CA ARG A 28 -12.44 7.05 6.72
C ARG A 28 -12.76 6.97 5.24
N SER A 29 -13.74 7.76 4.79
CA SER A 29 -14.15 7.84 3.38
C SER A 29 -13.02 8.34 2.46
N ALA A 30 -12.18 9.27 2.93
CA ALA A 30 -11.01 9.76 2.21
C ALA A 30 -10.02 8.64 1.84
N LEU A 31 -9.97 7.57 2.64
CA LEU A 31 -9.13 6.38 2.38
C LEU A 31 -9.86 5.29 1.61
N ASN A 32 -11.15 5.48 1.29
CA ASN A 32 -12.05 4.48 0.73
C ASN A 32 -12.92 5.07 -0.39
N LEU A 33 -12.36 6.02 -1.17
CA LEU A 33 -13.02 6.56 -2.36
C LEU A 33 -13.42 5.41 -3.30
N ALA A 34 -14.58 5.56 -3.94
CA ALA A 34 -15.09 4.61 -4.92
C ALA A 34 -14.12 4.50 -6.13
N PHE A 35 -14.07 3.32 -6.73
CA PHE A 35 -13.18 3.01 -7.83
C PHE A 35 -13.81 2.00 -8.79
N PRO A 36 -13.49 2.08 -10.09
CA PRO A 36 -13.74 0.98 -11.01
C PRO A 36 -12.76 -0.16 -10.70
N ALA A 37 -13.27 -1.39 -10.58
CA ALA A 37 -12.42 -2.56 -10.38
C ALA A 37 -11.68 -2.92 -11.68
N ALA A 38 -10.39 -3.20 -11.57
CA ALA A 38 -9.57 -3.73 -12.66
C ALA A 38 -8.70 -4.89 -12.17
N LEU A 39 -8.15 -5.69 -13.09
CA LEU A 39 -7.20 -6.74 -12.73
C LEU A 39 -5.90 -6.09 -12.25
N CYS A 40 -5.56 -6.32 -10.98
CA CYS A 40 -4.40 -5.75 -10.30
C CYS A 40 -3.46 -6.86 -9.85
N HIS A 41 -2.16 -6.58 -9.81
CA HIS A 41 -1.13 -7.52 -9.36
C HIS A 41 -1.22 -7.78 -7.85
N GLN A 42 -1.70 -6.79 -7.07
CA GLN A 42 -1.73 -6.71 -5.60
C GLN A 42 -0.36 -6.61 -4.91
N ASP A 43 0.73 -6.90 -5.61
CA ASP A 43 2.11 -6.75 -5.12
C ASP A 43 3.03 -6.13 -6.18
N LEU A 44 2.62 -5.01 -6.78
CA LEU A 44 3.36 -4.35 -7.86
C LEU A 44 4.54 -3.52 -7.32
N ASN A 45 5.48 -4.16 -6.63
CA ASN A 45 6.70 -3.54 -6.14
C ASN A 45 7.87 -3.75 -7.13
N VAL A 46 8.96 -3.01 -6.95
CA VAL A 46 10.11 -3.02 -7.88
C VAL A 46 10.77 -4.39 -8.08
N SER A 47 10.69 -5.33 -7.12
CA SER A 47 11.24 -6.67 -7.31
C SER A 47 10.44 -7.51 -8.30
N ASN A 48 9.20 -7.13 -8.58
CA ASN A 48 8.30 -7.79 -9.52
C ASN A 48 8.30 -7.15 -10.91
N LEU A 49 9.25 -6.23 -11.16
CA LEU A 49 9.48 -5.59 -12.47
C LEU A 49 10.74 -6.15 -13.13
N MET A 50 10.65 -6.55 -14.39
CA MET A 50 11.79 -7.11 -15.13
C MET A 50 12.03 -6.45 -16.48
N GLY A 51 13.23 -5.90 -16.66
CA GLY A 51 13.68 -5.29 -17.92
C GLY A 51 13.32 -3.82 -18.08
N THR A 52 13.60 -3.25 -19.25
CA THR A 52 13.48 -1.80 -19.54
C THR A 52 12.07 -1.37 -19.96
N ARG A 53 11.27 -2.32 -20.44
CA ARG A 53 9.82 -2.22 -20.57
C ARG A 53 9.28 -3.27 -19.61
N PRO A 54 9.09 -2.91 -18.33
CA PRO A 54 9.12 -3.91 -17.29
C PRO A 54 8.00 -4.92 -17.48
N TRP A 55 8.37 -6.16 -17.70
CA TRP A 55 7.45 -7.28 -17.59
C TRP A 55 7.08 -7.46 -16.11
N LEU A 56 5.81 -7.76 -15.86
CA LEU A 56 5.32 -8.05 -14.52
C LEU A 56 5.40 -9.57 -14.28
N ILE A 57 5.99 -9.96 -13.16
CA ILE A 57 6.12 -11.34 -12.73
C ILE A 57 5.47 -11.53 -11.36
N ASP A 58 5.22 -12.79 -10.99
CA ASP A 58 4.70 -13.17 -9.66
C ASP A 58 3.24 -12.79 -9.39
N TRP A 59 2.34 -13.26 -10.27
CA TRP A 59 0.91 -12.94 -10.26
C TRP A 59 0.07 -13.71 -9.20
N GLU A 60 0.68 -14.30 -8.17
CA GLU A 60 -0.04 -15.19 -7.24
C GLU A 60 -1.13 -14.48 -6.41
N TYR A 61 -0.99 -13.16 -6.21
CA TYR A 61 -1.96 -12.32 -5.51
C TYR A 61 -2.93 -11.60 -6.44
N ALA A 62 -2.90 -11.85 -7.76
CA ALA A 62 -3.67 -11.08 -8.72
C ALA A 62 -5.18 -11.13 -8.42
N ALA A 63 -5.82 -9.96 -8.40
CA ALA A 63 -7.24 -9.84 -8.06
C ALA A 63 -7.87 -8.58 -8.66
N LEU A 64 -9.20 -8.60 -8.80
CA LEU A 64 -9.97 -7.40 -9.12
C LEU A 64 -9.94 -6.41 -7.96
N SER A 65 -9.44 -5.20 -8.20
CA SER A 65 -9.21 -4.18 -7.16
C SER A 65 -9.07 -2.78 -7.74
N ASP A 66 -8.74 -1.81 -6.88
CA ASP A 66 -8.42 -0.44 -7.24
C ASP A 66 -6.97 -0.31 -7.74
N VAL A 67 -6.79 0.16 -8.98
CA VAL A 67 -5.47 0.44 -9.56
C VAL A 67 -4.73 1.53 -8.79
N ALA A 68 -5.42 2.39 -8.03
CA ALA A 68 -4.76 3.41 -7.22
C ALA A 68 -3.86 2.78 -6.15
N PHE A 69 -4.21 1.59 -5.67
CA PHE A 69 -3.35 0.83 -4.76
C PHE A 69 -2.08 0.33 -5.47
N GLU A 70 -2.18 -0.16 -6.71
CA GLU A 70 -1.03 -0.60 -7.52
C GLU A 70 -0.03 0.54 -7.73
N LEU A 71 -0.52 1.72 -8.16
CA LEU A 71 0.34 2.88 -8.35
C LEU A 71 0.97 3.35 -7.03
N ALA A 72 0.24 3.25 -5.92
CA ALA A 72 0.76 3.63 -4.61
C ALA A 72 1.87 2.68 -4.13
N VAL A 73 1.71 1.36 -4.31
CA VAL A 73 2.75 0.36 -4.02
C VAL A 73 3.97 0.60 -4.91
N LEU A 74 3.76 0.81 -6.21
CA LEU A 74 4.85 1.08 -7.15
C LEU A 74 5.62 2.36 -6.77
N ALA A 75 4.89 3.45 -6.50
CA ALA A 75 5.49 4.72 -6.10
C ALA A 75 6.30 4.61 -4.79
N ASP A 76 5.79 3.85 -3.82
CA ASP A 76 6.51 3.60 -2.57
C ASP A 76 7.78 2.76 -2.79
N SER A 77 7.67 1.67 -3.55
CA SER A 77 8.79 0.77 -3.83
C SER A 77 9.92 1.42 -4.64
N LEU A 78 9.59 2.40 -5.47
CA LEU A 78 10.54 3.21 -6.24
C LEU A 78 11.06 4.43 -5.45
N GLY A 79 10.53 4.69 -4.26
CA GLY A 79 10.91 5.86 -3.45
C GLY A 79 10.54 7.20 -4.09
N LEU A 80 9.42 7.25 -4.81
CA LEU A 80 9.02 8.46 -5.55
C LEU A 80 8.62 9.60 -4.61
N GLU A 81 9.19 10.78 -4.86
CA GLU A 81 8.74 12.03 -4.24
C GLU A 81 7.39 12.48 -4.82
N GLU A 82 6.73 13.46 -4.18
CA GLU A 82 5.39 13.89 -4.59
C GLU A 82 5.33 14.32 -6.06
N ALA A 83 6.32 15.08 -6.55
CA ALA A 83 6.38 15.50 -7.95
C ALA A 83 6.46 14.31 -8.92
N GLN A 84 7.23 13.29 -8.56
CA GLN A 84 7.37 12.06 -9.36
C GLN A 84 6.12 11.18 -9.28
N ALA A 85 5.49 11.09 -8.11
CA ALA A 85 4.22 10.39 -7.93
C ALA A 85 3.08 11.07 -8.72
N ARG A 86 3.05 12.41 -8.77
CA ARG A 86 2.13 13.15 -9.64
C ARG A 86 2.40 12.85 -11.12
N ALA A 87 3.66 12.84 -11.53
CA ALA A 87 4.03 12.48 -12.90
C ALA A 87 3.61 11.03 -13.24
N LEU A 88 3.76 10.08 -12.31
CA LEU A 88 3.27 8.70 -12.47
C LEU A 88 1.75 8.66 -12.70
N VAL A 89 0.97 9.40 -11.90
CA VAL A 89 -0.49 9.48 -12.04
C VAL A 89 -0.88 10.11 -13.38
N VAL A 90 -0.23 11.20 -13.78
CA VAL A 90 -0.48 11.86 -15.07
C VAL A 90 -0.17 10.93 -16.24
N ASN A 91 0.99 10.27 -16.23
CA ASN A 91 1.36 9.32 -17.29
C ASN A 91 0.36 8.15 -17.39
N TYR A 92 -0.15 7.67 -16.25
CA TYR A 92 -1.19 6.62 -16.24
C TYR A 92 -2.51 7.13 -16.83
N GLN A 93 -2.89 8.38 -16.55
CA GLN A 93 -4.07 9.02 -17.15
C GLN A 93 -3.93 9.22 -18.66
N GLU A 94 -2.76 9.69 -19.12
CA GLU A 94 -2.45 9.89 -20.54
C GLU A 94 -2.44 8.57 -21.32
N ALA A 95 -2.10 7.46 -20.66
CA ALA A 95 -2.22 6.11 -21.21
C ALA A 95 -3.67 5.58 -21.26
N GLY A 96 -4.66 6.38 -20.85
CA GLY A 96 -6.08 6.03 -20.86
C GLY A 96 -6.62 5.45 -19.55
N GLY A 97 -5.80 5.42 -18.50
CA GLY A 97 -6.19 4.91 -17.19
C GLY A 97 -7.03 5.90 -16.39
N GLU A 98 -8.16 5.45 -15.85
CA GLU A 98 -8.98 6.30 -14.98
C GLU A 98 -8.33 6.44 -13.60
N MET A 99 -7.87 7.65 -13.25
CA MET A 99 -7.25 7.95 -11.96
C MET A 99 -7.53 9.40 -11.55
N SER A 100 -7.53 9.66 -10.24
CA SER A 100 -7.44 11.01 -9.70
C SER A 100 -6.36 11.07 -8.62
N TRP A 101 -5.78 12.25 -8.42
CA TRP A 101 -4.75 12.45 -7.40
C TRP A 101 -5.27 12.12 -5.99
N SER A 102 -6.51 12.48 -5.67
CA SER A 102 -7.13 12.15 -4.38
C SER A 102 -7.32 10.64 -4.18
N ARG A 103 -7.68 9.89 -5.23
CA ARG A 103 -7.78 8.41 -5.16
C ARG A 103 -6.42 7.78 -4.89
N PHE A 104 -5.38 8.25 -5.59
CA PHE A 104 -4.00 7.83 -5.34
C PHE A 104 -3.55 8.17 -3.91
N GLN A 105 -3.72 9.42 -3.46
CA GLN A 105 -3.36 9.84 -2.10
C GLN A 105 -4.08 9.01 -1.03
N GLY A 106 -5.38 8.77 -1.20
CA GLY A 106 -6.17 7.94 -0.29
C GLY A 106 -5.71 6.48 -0.20
N ARG A 107 -4.94 5.97 -1.18
CA ARG A 107 -4.37 4.62 -1.16
C ARG A 107 -2.95 4.54 -0.60
N ARG A 108 -2.19 5.64 -0.54
CA ARG A 108 -0.84 5.63 0.04
C ARG A 108 -0.80 5.15 1.51
N PRO A 109 -1.69 5.59 2.42
CA PRO A 109 -1.74 5.07 3.79
C PRO A 109 -1.97 3.55 3.84
N TRP A 110 -2.74 2.99 2.91
CA TRP A 110 -2.99 1.55 2.86
C TRP A 110 -1.71 0.75 2.59
N VAL A 111 -0.78 1.28 1.80
CA VAL A 111 0.52 0.65 1.55
C VAL A 111 1.28 0.53 2.87
N TYR A 112 1.49 1.66 3.57
CA TYR A 112 2.19 1.68 4.84
C TYR A 112 1.53 0.82 5.92
N TRP A 113 0.21 0.80 5.94
CA TRP A 113 -0.53 -0.01 6.90
C TRP A 113 -0.37 -1.51 6.65
N LEU A 114 -0.48 -1.95 5.40
CA LEU A 114 -0.27 -3.36 5.06
C LEU A 114 1.17 -3.77 5.31
N THR A 115 2.16 -2.91 5.00
CA THR A 115 3.57 -3.16 5.32
C THR A 115 3.79 -3.29 6.82
N ALA A 116 3.21 -2.39 7.64
CA ALA A 116 3.33 -2.45 9.09
C ALA A 116 2.70 -3.72 9.68
N LEU A 117 1.51 -4.10 9.20
CA LEU A 117 0.84 -5.33 9.64
C LEU A 117 1.60 -6.58 9.24
N TRP A 118 2.09 -6.65 8.00
CA TRP A 118 2.92 -7.76 7.54
C TRP A 118 4.20 -7.87 8.35
N ALA A 119 4.91 -6.75 8.55
CA ALA A 119 6.15 -6.71 9.33
C ALA A 119 5.92 -7.14 10.79
N ALA A 120 4.82 -6.71 11.41
CA ALA A 120 4.45 -7.16 12.75
C ALA A 120 4.24 -8.68 12.83
N LEU A 121 3.56 -9.26 11.84
CA LEU A 121 3.34 -10.71 11.76
C LEU A 121 4.65 -11.46 11.58
N GLN A 122 5.50 -11.01 10.64
CA GLN A 122 6.81 -11.61 10.41
C GLN A 122 7.72 -11.51 11.64
N TYR A 123 7.68 -10.39 12.38
CA TYR A 123 8.43 -10.25 13.62
C TYR A 123 7.95 -11.24 14.69
N ALA A 124 6.63 -11.42 14.84
CA ALA A 124 6.06 -12.36 15.79
C ALA A 124 6.48 -13.82 15.50
N GLU A 125 6.63 -14.18 14.23
CA GLU A 125 7.05 -15.53 13.82
C GLU A 125 8.56 -15.75 13.86
N ARG A 126 9.34 -14.75 13.41
CA ARG A 126 10.78 -14.93 13.11
C ARG A 126 11.70 -14.23 14.11
N THR A 127 11.19 -13.28 14.88
CA THR A 127 11.95 -12.47 15.86
C THR A 127 13.16 -11.71 15.31
N GLN A 128 13.20 -11.46 14.00
CA GLN A 128 14.27 -10.71 13.36
C GLN A 128 14.03 -9.20 13.48
N SER A 129 15.02 -8.46 14.00
CA SER A 129 14.91 -7.01 14.25
C SER A 129 14.64 -6.19 12.99
N SER A 130 15.02 -6.69 11.80
CA SER A 130 14.71 -6.07 10.52
C SER A 130 13.22 -5.85 10.32
N TYR A 131 12.36 -6.78 10.76
CA TYR A 131 10.91 -6.64 10.68
C TYR A 131 10.38 -5.59 11.64
N LEU A 132 10.98 -5.46 12.83
CA LEU A 132 10.61 -4.39 13.76
C LEU A 132 10.96 -3.01 13.17
N THR A 133 12.17 -2.84 12.63
CA THR A 133 12.58 -1.59 11.98
C THR A 133 11.69 -1.26 10.77
N LEU A 134 11.29 -2.27 10.00
CA LEU A 134 10.37 -2.10 8.88
C LEU A 134 8.99 -1.64 9.37
N GLN A 135 8.47 -2.25 10.43
CA GLN A 135 7.19 -1.86 11.03
C GLN A 135 7.23 -0.41 11.51
N GLU A 136 8.24 -0.02 12.29
CA GLU A 136 8.40 1.34 12.81
C GLU A 136 8.49 2.37 11.67
N THR A 137 9.28 2.05 10.63
CA THR A 137 9.41 2.92 9.45
C THR A 137 8.07 3.09 8.74
N ALA A 138 7.34 1.99 8.52
CA ALA A 138 6.03 2.02 7.88
C ALA A 138 5.01 2.81 8.71
N LEU A 139 4.99 2.67 10.03
CA LEU A 139 4.10 3.45 10.91
C LEU A 139 4.43 4.95 10.92
N ALA A 140 5.71 5.33 10.87
CA ALA A 140 6.12 6.72 10.75
C ALA A 140 5.69 7.34 9.40
N GLN A 141 5.81 6.58 8.29
CA GLN A 141 5.30 7.02 6.99
C GLN A 141 3.77 7.10 6.97
N LEU A 142 3.10 6.13 7.60
CA LEU A 142 1.65 6.13 7.75
C LEU A 142 1.18 7.40 8.44
N GLU A 143 1.76 7.74 9.60
CA GLU A 143 1.39 8.95 10.34
C GLU A 143 1.57 10.22 9.50
N ARG A 144 2.71 10.37 8.80
CA ARG A 144 2.93 11.49 7.87
C ARG A 144 1.90 11.54 6.75
N SER A 145 1.59 10.39 6.15
CA SER A 145 0.63 10.31 5.04
C SER A 145 -0.80 10.64 5.48
N LEU A 146 -1.14 10.39 6.74
CA LEU A 146 -2.46 10.71 7.29
C LEU A 146 -2.64 12.21 7.59
N LEU A 147 -1.54 12.96 7.76
CA LEU A 147 -1.55 14.42 7.98
C LEU A 147 -1.71 15.23 6.69
N THR A 148 -1.49 14.60 5.52
CA THR A 148 -1.49 15.26 4.21
C THR A 148 -2.72 14.91 3.35
N LEU A 149 -3.70 14.22 3.93
CA LEU A 149 -5.02 13.93 3.37
C LEU A 149 -6.05 14.99 3.76
#